data_AF-A0A0R2SCN4-F1
#
_entry.id   AF-A0A0R2SCN4-F1
#
_cell.length_a   1.000
_cell.length_b   1.000
_cell.length_c   1.000
_cell.angle_alpha   90.00
_cell.angle_beta   90.00
_cell.angle_gamma   90.00
#
_symmetry.space_group_name_H-M   'P 1'
#
loop_
_entity.id
_entity.type
_entity.pdbx_description
1 polymer ?
#
loop_
_entity_poly.entity_id
_entity_poly.type
_entity_poly.pdbx_seq_one_letter_code
_entity_poly.pdbx_strand_id
1 'polypeptide(L)' 'MGYASASAPEVEAAIQTVLSACLTHDVACAITTSSNSVEQRLAEGFTMVTVGTDSGLSARAAETLSKAKSAIDQ' A
#
# COMPACT_ATOMS: atom_id res chain seq x y z
N MET A 1 -8.73 -5.07 13.43
CA MET A 1 -7.46 -5.56 14.01
C MET A 1 -7.05 -4.80 15.28
N GLY A 2 -7.44 -3.53 15.49
CA GLY A 2 -7.18 -2.82 16.75
C GLY A 2 -5.78 -2.19 16.85
N TYR A 3 -4.98 -2.27 15.78
CA TYR A 3 -3.67 -1.64 15.70
C TYR A 3 -3.77 -0.16 15.31
N ALA A 4 -2.81 0.64 15.81
CA ALA A 4 -2.76 2.08 15.58
C ALA A 4 -2.42 2.47 14.13
N SER A 5 -1.84 1.56 13.34
CA SER A 5 -1.41 1.80 11.97
C SER A 5 -1.50 0.54 11.11
N ALA A 6 -1.73 0.72 9.82
CA ALA A 6 -1.61 -0.36 8.82
C ALA A 6 -0.17 -0.86 8.64
N SER A 7 0.82 -0.10 9.12
CA SER A 7 2.24 -0.48 9.11
C SER A 7 2.70 -1.17 10.40
N ALA A 8 1.76 -1.51 11.30
CA ALA A 8 2.10 -2.27 12.50
C ALA A 8 2.66 -3.66 12.10
N PRO A 9 3.73 -4.16 12.77
CA PRO A 9 4.34 -5.46 12.43
C PRO A 9 3.35 -6.62 12.41
N GLU A 10 2.35 -6.59 13.28
CA GLU A 10 1.31 -7.62 13.39
C GLU A 10 0.38 -7.63 12.17
N VAL A 11 0.17 -6.47 11.52
CA VAL A 11 -0.59 -6.38 10.27
C VAL A 11 0.21 -7.04 9.14
N GLU A 12 1.51 -6.78 9.06
CA GLU A 12 2.37 -7.43 8.06
C GLU A 12 2.43 -8.95 8.26
N ALA A 13 2.59 -9.42 9.50
CA ALA A 13 2.56 -10.85 9.81
C ALA A 13 1.24 -11.52 9.38
N ALA A 14 0.11 -10.84 9.57
CA ALA A 14 -1.18 -11.32 9.10
C ALA A 14 -1.27 -11.34 7.56
N ILE A 15 -0.78 -10.31 6.88
CA ILE A 15 -0.70 -10.25 5.41
C ILE A 15 0.09 -11.45 4.86
N GLN A 16 1.27 -11.71 5.42
CA GLN A 16 2.12 -12.82 4.98
C GLN A 16 1.49 -14.20 5.26
N THR A 17 0.74 -14.32 6.35
CA THR A 17 -0.02 -15.56 6.65
C THR A 17 -1.07 -15.84 5.58
N VAL A 18 -1.83 -14.81 5.17
CA VAL A 18 -2.84 -14.95 4.12
C VAL A 18 -2.20 -15.25 2.77
N LEU A 19 -1.13 -14.53 2.41
CA LEU A 19 -0.40 -14.78 1.16
C LEU A 19 0.13 -16.21 1.10
N SER A 20 0.74 -16.71 2.17
CA SER A 20 1.25 -18.08 2.24
C SER A 20 0.15 -19.12 2.03
N ALA A 21 -1.04 -18.90 2.62
CA ALA A 21 -2.19 -19.77 2.39
C ALA A 21 -2.66 -19.71 0.93
N CYS A 22 -2.75 -18.52 0.33
CA CYS A 22 -3.11 -18.37 -1.08
C CYS A 22 -2.15 -19.12 -2.02
N LEU A 23 -0.83 -18.98 -1.80
CA LEU A 23 0.19 -19.69 -2.57
C LEU A 23 0.09 -21.22 -2.38
N THR A 24 -0.15 -21.69 -1.16
CA THR A 24 -0.29 -23.12 -0.85
C THR A 24 -1.47 -23.76 -1.56
N HIS A 25 -2.55 -22.99 -1.77
CA HIS A 25 -3.80 -23.46 -2.34
C HIS A 25 -4.00 -23.06 -3.81
N ASP A 26 -2.99 -22.52 -4.48
CA ASP A 26 -3.07 -22.02 -5.87
C ASP A 26 -4.22 -21.01 -6.08
N VAL A 27 -4.41 -20.13 -5.10
CA VAL A 27 -5.41 -19.06 -5.13
C VAL A 27 -4.71 -17.73 -5.43
N ALA A 28 -5.19 -17.00 -6.43
CA ALA A 28 -4.69 -15.66 -6.74
C ALA A 28 -4.88 -14.72 -5.54
N CYS A 29 -3.79 -14.06 -5.12
CA CYS A 29 -3.80 -13.13 -3.98
C CYS A 29 -3.61 -11.69 -4.47
N ALA A 30 -4.43 -10.77 -3.97
CA ALA A 30 -4.38 -9.36 -4.31
C ALA A 30 -4.14 -8.48 -3.08
N ILE A 31 -3.48 -7.33 -3.27
CA ILE A 31 -3.22 -6.37 -2.20
C ILE A 31 -3.32 -4.91 -2.67
N THR A 32 -3.90 -4.06 -1.81
CA THR A 32 -3.80 -2.60 -1.96
C THR A 32 -2.56 -2.10 -1.22
N THR A 33 -1.71 -1.34 -1.92
CA THR A 33 -0.39 -0.93 -1.42
C THR A 33 -0.06 0.50 -1.86
N SER A 34 1.09 1.02 -1.41
CA SER A 34 1.63 2.28 -1.88
C SER A 34 2.48 2.10 -3.13
N SER A 35 2.73 3.17 -3.89
CA SER A 35 3.62 3.15 -5.05
C SER A 35 5.03 2.64 -4.72
N ASN A 36 5.48 2.84 -3.49
CA ASN A 36 6.84 2.53 -3.05
C ASN A 36 7.05 1.05 -2.75
N SER A 37 5.97 0.26 -2.67
CA SER A 37 5.99 -1.13 -2.21
C SER A 37 5.50 -2.11 -3.28
N VAL A 38 5.22 -1.66 -4.50
CA VAL A 38 4.70 -2.51 -5.59
C VAL A 38 5.66 -3.63 -5.93
N GLU A 39 6.93 -3.31 -6.18
CA GLU A 39 7.95 -4.30 -6.55
C GLU A 39 8.13 -5.38 -5.48
N GLN A 40 8.16 -4.96 -4.21
CA GLN A 40 8.21 -5.86 -3.08
C GLN A 40 7.00 -6.82 -3.07
N ARG A 41 5.77 -6.31 -3.20
CA ARG A 41 4.56 -7.15 -3.18
C ARG A 41 4.50 -8.13 -4.36
N LEU A 42 4.94 -7.71 -5.54
CA LEU A 42 5.03 -8.62 -6.68
C LEU A 42 6.04 -9.74 -6.43
N ALA A 43 7.20 -9.41 -5.85
CA ALA A 43 8.23 -10.39 -5.51
C ALA A 43 7.78 -11.39 -4.42
N GLU A 44 6.93 -10.95 -3.49
CA GLU A 44 6.33 -11.83 -2.47
C GLU A 44 5.33 -12.84 -3.06
N GLY A 45 4.77 -12.56 -4.24
CA GLY A 45 3.85 -13.48 -4.94
C GLY A 45 2.41 -12.98 -5.08
N PHE A 46 2.13 -11.71 -4.75
CA PHE A 46 0.83 -11.11 -5.07
C PHE A 46 0.67 -11.00 -6.59
N THR A 47 -0.42 -11.53 -7.12
CA THR A 47 -0.70 -11.56 -8.57
C THR A 47 -1.50 -10.36 -9.07
N MET A 48 -2.06 -9.58 -8.15
CA MET A 48 -2.77 -8.33 -8.45
C MET A 48 -2.45 -7.28 -7.38
N VAL A 49 -1.92 -6.13 -7.80
CA VAL A 49 -1.54 -5.04 -6.89
C VAL A 49 -2.29 -3.78 -7.28
N THR A 50 -3.05 -3.22 -6.34
CA THR A 50 -3.73 -1.93 -6.50
C THR A 50 -2.93 -0.85 -5.77
N VAL A 51 -2.63 0.27 -6.44
CA VAL A 51 -1.87 1.37 -5.85
C VAL A 51 -2.81 2.51 -5.46
N GLY A 52 -2.92 2.75 -4.15
CA GLY A 52 -3.78 3.79 -3.62
C GLY A 52 -5.28 3.59 -3.90
N THR A 53 -6.03 4.66 -3.65
CA THR A 53 -7.46 4.82 -3.95
C THR A 53 -7.63 6.18 -4.62
N ASP A 54 -8.76 6.45 -5.29
CA ASP A 54 -9.00 7.75 -5.95
C ASP A 54 -8.85 8.94 -4.99
N SER A 55 -9.15 8.74 -3.70
CA SER A 55 -8.90 9.71 -2.63
C SER A 55 -7.41 9.96 -2.32
N GLY A 56 -6.53 8.97 -2.54
CA GLY A 56 -5.09 9.10 -2.33
C GLY A 56 -4.39 9.96 -3.38
N LEU A 57 -4.85 9.93 -4.63
CA LEU A 57 -4.30 10.76 -5.71
C LEU A 57 -4.60 12.25 -5.49
N SER A 58 -5.84 12.57 -5.13
CA SER A 58 -6.26 13.94 -4.86
C SER A 58 -5.56 14.51 -3.61
N ALA A 59 -5.35 13.71 -2.57
CA ALA A 59 -4.56 14.11 -1.39
C ALA A 59 -3.09 14.42 -1.75
N ARG A 60 -2.45 13.59 -2.58
CA ARG A 60 -1.07 13.82 -3.07
C ARG A 60 -0.95 15.07 -3.94
N ALA A 61 -1.97 15.34 -4.78
CA ALA A 61 -2.04 16.56 -5.57
C ALA A 61 -2.19 17.80 -4.67
N ALA A 62 -3.06 17.73 -3.66
CA ALA A 62 -3.24 18.81 -2.68
C ALA A 62 -1.98 19.08 -1.86
N GLU A 63 -1.28 18.03 -1.42
CA GLU A 63 -0.02 18.13 -0.69
C GLU A 63 1.07 18.80 -1.54
N THR A 64 1.19 18.39 -2.81
CA THR A 64 2.14 18.98 -3.77
C THR A 64 1.82 20.45 -4.02
N LEU A 65 0.54 20.79 -4.19
CA LEU A 65 0.09 22.17 -4.38
C LEU A 65 0.38 23.03 -3.14
N SER A 66 0.15 22.50 -1.94
CA SER A 66 0.48 23.20 -0.69
C SER A 66 1.98 23.48 -0.59
N LYS A 67 2.82 22.49 -0.89
CA LYS A 67 4.29 22.65 -0.91
C LYS A 67 4.74 23.69 -1.93
N ALA A 68 4.14 23.69 -3.12
CA ALA A 68 4.44 24.68 -4.16
C ALA A 68 4.07 26.11 -3.73
N LYS A 69 2.90 26.30 -3.10
CA LYS A 69 2.51 27.61 -2.56
C LYS A 69 3.51 28.12 -1.51
N SER A 70 3.89 27.28 -0.55
CA SER A 70 4.88 27.66 0.48
C SER A 70 6.29 27.94 -0.06
N ALA A 71 6.62 27.46 -1.26
CA ALA A 71 7.89 27.78 -1.92
C ALA A 71 7.82 29.09 -2.73
N ILE A 72 6.63 29.50 -3.17
CA ILE A 72 6.40 30.78 -3.88
C ILE A 72 6.29 31.94 -2.89
N ASP A 73 5.75 31.69 -1.69
CA ASP A 73 5.57 32.71 -0.63
C ASP A 73 6.86 32.98 0.20
N GLN A 74 8.00 32.41 -0.19
CA GLN A 74 9.34 32.66 0.40
C GLN A 74 10.17 33.57 -0.50
#